data_AF-L0TAY1-F1
#
_entry.id   AF-L0TAY1-F1
#
_cell.length_a   1.000
_cell.length_b   1.000
_cell.length_c   1.000
_cell.angle_alpha   90.00
_cell.angle_beta   90.00
_cell.angle_gamma   90.00
#
_symmetry.space_group_name_H-M   'P 1'
#
loop_
_entity.id
_entity.type
_entity.pdbx_description
1 polymer ?
#
loop_
_entity_poly.entity_id
_entity_poly.type
_entity_poly.pdbx_seq_one_letter_code
_entity_poly.pdbx_strand_id
1 'polypeptide(L)'
;MIGPARRSTTTRRSTPRADRLAGCWCLPGAICQTPRAWWSQARRDGDDETGMRRKGAEMCWMCDHPEATAEEYLDEVYGIMLMHGWAVQHVECERRPFAYTVGLTRRGLPELVVTGLSPRRGQRLLNIAARRALVGDLLTPGMQTTLPAGPLVETVQVTHPDAHLYCAIAIFGDKVTALQLVWADRRGRWPWAADFDEGRGTQPVLGMRATRRSA
;
A
#
# COMPACT_ATOMS: atom_id res chain seq x y z
N MET A 1 -1.08 -19.97 -59.80
CA MET A 1 -2.10 -20.27 -58.76
C MET A 1 -1.52 -19.89 -57.41
N ILE A 2 -2.16 -18.95 -56.72
CA ILE A 2 -1.74 -18.32 -55.45
C ILE A 2 -2.43 -19.07 -54.31
N GLY A 3 -1.69 -19.43 -53.25
CA GLY A 3 -2.25 -19.96 -52.00
C GLY A 3 -1.17 -20.05 -50.91
N PRO A 4 -1.44 -19.64 -49.66
CA PRO A 4 -0.64 -18.58 -49.05
C PRO A 4 0.21 -19.00 -47.84
N ALA A 5 1.07 -18.04 -47.47
CA ALA A 5 2.12 -18.08 -46.46
C ALA A 5 1.65 -18.42 -45.03
N ARG A 6 2.52 -19.16 -44.34
CA ARG A 6 2.47 -19.45 -42.90
C ARG A 6 2.61 -18.15 -42.09
N ARG A 7 1.68 -17.91 -41.16
CA ARG A 7 1.82 -16.89 -40.11
C ARG A 7 2.65 -17.46 -38.97
N SER A 8 3.75 -16.79 -38.65
CA SER A 8 4.56 -17.03 -37.46
C SER A 8 3.87 -16.41 -36.25
N THR A 9 3.55 -17.21 -35.24
CA THR A 9 3.12 -16.75 -33.91
C THR A 9 4.33 -16.32 -33.11
N THR A 10 4.52 -15.02 -32.92
CA THR A 10 5.51 -14.46 -32.00
C THR A 10 5.06 -14.71 -30.56
N THR A 11 5.74 -15.62 -29.87
CA THR A 11 5.59 -15.83 -28.43
C THR A 11 6.04 -14.57 -27.70
N ARG A 12 5.12 -13.90 -26.99
CA ARG A 12 5.42 -12.73 -26.15
C ARG A 12 6.26 -13.21 -24.96
N ARG A 13 7.58 -12.96 -24.99
CA ARG A 13 8.47 -13.27 -23.86
C ARG A 13 8.02 -12.46 -22.64
N SER A 14 7.74 -13.15 -21.54
CA SER A 14 7.50 -12.57 -20.23
C SER A 14 8.79 -11.88 -19.73
N THR A 15 8.73 -10.58 -19.47
CA THR A 15 9.84 -9.83 -18.87
C THR A 15 10.13 -10.35 -17.45
N PRO A 16 11.40 -10.61 -17.08
CA PRO A 16 11.81 -10.98 -15.73
C PRO A 16 11.25 -10.02 -14.66
N ARG A 17 11.03 -10.50 -13.43
CA ARG A 17 10.51 -9.68 -12.31
C ARG A 17 11.39 -8.47 -12.00
N ALA A 18 12.71 -8.66 -12.05
CA ALA A 18 13.72 -7.64 -11.73
C ALA A 18 13.70 -6.45 -12.71
N ASP A 19 13.48 -6.69 -14.01
CA ASP A 19 13.44 -5.62 -15.02
C ASP A 19 12.30 -4.62 -14.78
N ARG A 20 11.24 -5.02 -14.05
CA ARG A 20 10.13 -4.12 -13.70
C ARG A 20 10.50 -3.13 -12.58
N LEU A 21 11.59 -3.37 -11.86
CA LEU A 21 12.11 -2.49 -10.81
C LEU A 21 13.24 -1.57 -11.31
N ALA A 22 13.65 -1.67 -12.58
CA ALA A 22 14.84 -1.03 -13.14
C ALA A 22 14.88 0.52 -13.06
N GLY A 23 13.83 1.20 -12.57
CA GLY A 23 13.74 2.65 -12.43
C GLY A 23 13.72 3.21 -11.00
N CYS A 24 13.83 2.39 -9.94
CA CYS A 24 13.72 2.87 -8.55
C CYS A 24 14.75 2.20 -7.64
N TRP A 25 16.00 2.66 -7.72
CA TRP A 25 17.09 2.24 -6.84
C TRP A 25 17.42 3.40 -5.89
N CYS A 26 17.39 3.12 -4.59
CA CYS A 26 17.63 4.05 -3.47
C CYS A 26 16.49 5.02 -3.13
N LEU A 27 15.47 4.53 -2.40
CA LEU A 27 14.75 5.38 -1.46
C LEU A 27 15.29 5.10 -0.04
N PRO A 28 15.97 6.08 0.59
CA PRO A 28 16.26 6.01 2.02
C PRO A 28 14.94 5.85 2.79
N GLY A 29 14.83 4.84 3.66
CA GLY A 29 13.74 4.74 4.64
C GLY A 29 12.61 3.71 4.38
N ALA A 30 12.82 2.64 3.61
CA ALA A 30 11.78 1.61 3.47
C ALA A 30 11.64 0.74 4.74
N ILE A 31 10.82 1.15 5.72
CA ILE A 31 10.53 0.32 6.89
C ILE A 31 9.71 -0.91 6.45
N CYS A 32 10.36 -2.08 6.43
CA CYS A 32 9.72 -3.39 6.32
C CYS A 32 9.35 -3.85 7.74
N GLN A 33 8.16 -3.51 8.23
CA GLN A 33 7.65 -4.09 9.47
C GLN A 33 6.91 -5.39 9.19
N THR A 34 7.60 -6.51 9.42
CA THR A 34 7.01 -7.84 9.57
C THR A 34 6.39 -7.98 10.96
N PRO A 35 5.11 -8.36 11.12
CA PRO A 35 4.57 -8.61 12.45
C PRO A 35 4.55 -10.12 12.74
N ARG A 36 5.63 -10.64 13.32
CA ARG A 36 5.57 -11.88 14.13
C ARG A 36 5.49 -11.63 15.65
N ALA A 37 5.48 -10.36 16.11
CA ALA A 37 5.48 -10.02 17.55
C ALA A 37 4.30 -9.16 18.05
N TRP A 38 3.33 -8.77 17.21
CA TRP A 38 2.31 -7.77 17.59
C TRP A 38 1.13 -8.28 18.46
N TRP A 39 0.97 -9.59 18.66
CA TRP A 39 -0.14 -10.13 19.46
C TRP A 39 0.08 -10.08 20.99
N SER A 40 1.27 -9.73 21.45
CA SER A 40 1.60 -9.66 22.90
C SER A 40 1.65 -8.25 23.48
N GLN A 41 1.59 -7.21 22.64
CA GLN A 41 1.71 -5.79 23.06
C GLN A 41 0.35 -5.06 23.02
N ALA A 42 -0.52 -5.35 22.04
CA ALA A 42 -1.81 -4.69 21.87
C ALA A 42 -2.88 -5.02 22.94
N ARG A 43 -2.57 -5.89 23.92
CA ARG A 43 -3.42 -6.14 25.10
C ARG A 43 -2.99 -5.36 26.35
N ARG A 44 -1.84 -4.67 26.33
CA ARG A 44 -1.28 -3.99 27.51
C ARG A 44 -1.23 -2.47 27.42
N ASP A 45 -1.22 -1.91 26.22
CA ASP A 45 -1.04 -0.47 26.05
C ASP A 45 -2.40 0.19 25.80
N GLY A 46 -3.02 0.64 26.91
CA GLY A 46 -4.08 1.65 26.89
C GLY A 46 -3.46 3.01 26.50
N ASP A 47 -4.09 3.69 25.55
CA ASP A 47 -3.56 4.89 24.90
C ASP A 47 -3.48 6.09 25.87
N ASP A 48 -2.29 6.36 26.42
CA ASP A 48 -1.86 7.67 26.92
C ASP A 48 -0.85 8.28 25.92
N GLU A 49 -1.27 9.34 25.21
CA GLU A 49 -0.56 9.99 24.10
C GLU A 49 0.59 10.94 24.56
N THR A 50 1.07 10.90 25.81
CA THR A 50 1.92 11.98 26.37
C THR A 50 3.38 11.59 26.71
N GLY A 51 4.08 10.89 25.82
CA GLY A 51 5.44 10.39 26.13
C GLY A 51 6.33 10.03 24.95
N MET A 52 6.52 10.94 23.99
CA MET A 52 7.45 10.77 22.86
C MET A 52 8.93 10.86 23.32
N ARG A 53 9.42 9.85 24.05
CA ARG A 53 10.85 9.59 24.23
C ARG A 53 11.35 8.69 23.10
N ARG A 54 12.30 9.21 22.33
CA ARG A 54 13.03 8.61 21.20
C ARG A 54 13.61 7.20 21.49
N LYS A 55 12.79 6.15 21.35
CA LYS A 55 13.25 4.75 21.37
C LYS A 55 13.34 4.24 19.92
N GLY A 56 14.58 4.03 19.47
CA GLY A 56 15.03 3.28 18.28
C GLY A 56 14.10 3.26 17.08
N ALA A 57 14.40 4.07 16.06
CA ALA A 57 14.00 3.72 14.70
C ALA A 57 14.68 2.39 14.36
N GLU A 58 13.90 1.31 14.35
CA GLU A 58 14.32 0.05 13.75
C GLU A 58 14.57 0.32 12.26
N MET A 59 15.78 0.00 11.82
CA MET A 59 16.30 0.33 10.50
C MET A 59 15.52 -0.41 9.41
N CYS A 60 15.52 0.15 8.20
CA CYS A 60 14.97 -0.47 7.00
C CYS A 60 15.74 -1.76 6.65
N TRP A 61 15.07 -2.81 6.16
CA TRP A 61 15.71 -4.06 5.76
C TRP A 61 16.83 -3.85 4.72
N MET A 62 16.64 -2.94 3.75
CA MET A 62 17.69 -2.59 2.78
C MET A 62 18.87 -1.84 3.41
N CYS A 63 18.66 -1.13 4.53
CA CYS A 63 19.77 -0.52 5.27
C CYS A 63 20.55 -1.56 6.06
N ASP A 64 19.88 -2.62 6.52
CA ASP A 64 20.52 -3.76 7.19
C ASP A 64 21.18 -4.73 6.20
N HIS A 65 20.79 -4.68 4.92
CA HIS A 65 21.34 -5.49 3.82
C HIS A 65 21.70 -4.58 2.62
N PRO A 66 22.68 -3.68 2.76
CA PRO A 66 23.03 -2.71 1.72
C PRO A 66 23.53 -3.35 0.43
N GLU A 67 24.02 -4.59 0.50
CA GLU A 67 24.46 -5.41 -0.63
C GLU A 67 23.33 -6.16 -1.34
N ALA A 68 22.13 -6.21 -0.75
CA ALA A 68 21.03 -6.97 -1.31
C ALA A 68 20.56 -6.39 -2.65
N THR A 69 20.30 -7.28 -3.59
CA THR A 69 19.68 -6.99 -4.87
C THR A 69 18.19 -6.69 -4.70
N ALA A 70 17.60 -6.02 -5.70
CA ALA A 70 16.14 -5.85 -5.72
C ALA A 70 15.38 -7.18 -5.80
N GLU A 71 15.99 -8.23 -6.35
CA GLU A 71 15.40 -9.57 -6.39
C GLU A 71 15.34 -10.18 -4.99
N GLU A 72 16.41 -10.09 -4.21
CA GLU A 72 16.44 -10.55 -2.81
C GLU A 72 15.44 -9.77 -1.94
N TYR A 73 15.32 -8.46 -2.15
CA TYR A 73 14.29 -7.66 -1.47
C TYR A 73 12.87 -8.13 -1.84
N LEU A 74 12.61 -8.37 -3.13
CA LEU A 74 11.32 -8.90 -3.58
C LEU A 74 11.02 -10.28 -2.99
N ASP A 75 12.03 -11.14 -2.88
CA ASP A 75 11.88 -12.47 -2.28
C ASP A 75 11.55 -12.38 -0.79
N GLU A 76 12.14 -11.44 -0.06
CA GLU A 76 11.77 -11.15 1.34
C GLU A 76 10.30 -10.69 1.43
N VAL A 77 9.89 -9.70 0.62
CA VAL A 77 8.49 -9.23 0.59
C VAL A 77 7.54 -10.38 0.23
N TYR A 78 7.93 -11.23 -0.73
CA TYR A 78 7.16 -12.39 -1.15
C TYR A 78 7.04 -13.43 -0.03
N GLY A 79 8.11 -13.69 0.72
CA GLY A 79 8.13 -14.59 1.87
C GLY A 79 7.18 -14.13 2.98
N ILE A 80 7.22 -12.83 3.33
CA ILE A 80 6.32 -12.21 4.30
C ILE A 80 4.86 -12.34 3.84
N MET A 81 4.60 -12.04 2.58
CA MET A 81 3.27 -12.16 1.97
C MET A 81 2.76 -13.59 2.05
N LEU A 82 3.58 -14.60 1.75
CA LEU A 82 3.17 -16.00 1.85
C LEU A 82 2.86 -16.41 3.29
N MET A 83 3.66 -15.94 4.26
CA MET A 83 3.51 -16.28 5.67
C MET A 83 2.24 -15.67 6.29
N HIS A 84 1.92 -14.41 5.96
CA HIS A 84 0.84 -13.66 6.61
C HIS A 84 -0.42 -13.50 5.74
N GLY A 85 -0.33 -13.84 4.46
CA GLY A 85 -1.38 -13.64 3.47
C GLY A 85 -1.25 -12.34 2.68
N TRP A 86 -0.64 -11.30 3.26
CA TRP A 86 -0.18 -10.08 2.59
C TRP A 86 1.00 -9.48 3.36
N ALA A 87 1.80 -8.66 2.70
CA ALA A 87 2.79 -7.77 3.32
C ALA A 87 2.30 -6.32 3.27
N VAL A 88 2.85 -5.46 4.12
CA VAL A 88 2.69 -4.01 4.03
C VAL A 88 4.05 -3.40 3.69
N GLN A 89 4.06 -2.57 2.66
CA GLN A 89 5.23 -1.82 2.21
C GLN A 89 5.04 -0.36 2.59
N HIS A 90 6.02 0.23 3.26
CA HIS A 90 6.08 1.66 3.50
C HIS A 90 7.16 2.29 2.63
N VAL A 91 6.79 3.32 1.89
CA VAL A 91 7.69 4.11 1.06
C VAL A 91 7.87 5.47 1.72
N GLU A 92 9.06 5.69 2.24
CA GLU A 92 9.44 7.00 2.76
C GLU A 92 9.68 7.98 1.61
N CYS A 93 9.09 9.16 1.75
CA CYS A 93 9.31 10.31 0.89
C CYS A 93 9.07 11.54 1.76
N GLU A 94 10.05 12.46 1.82
CA GLU A 94 9.99 13.63 2.70
C GLU A 94 8.69 14.43 2.56
N ARG A 95 8.15 14.50 1.34
CA ARG A 95 6.95 15.30 1.05
C ARG A 95 5.66 14.48 1.11
N ARG A 96 5.72 13.19 0.80
CA ARG A 96 4.53 12.37 0.49
C ARG A 96 4.77 10.89 0.82
N PRO A 97 4.89 10.53 2.11
CA PRO A 97 5.01 9.13 2.48
C PRO A 97 3.73 8.38 2.11
N PHE A 98 3.88 7.11 1.72
CA PHE A 98 2.74 6.24 1.46
C PHE A 98 3.04 4.81 1.86
N ALA A 99 1.98 4.06 2.15
CA ALA A 99 2.08 2.63 2.42
C ALA A 99 1.05 1.88 1.58
N TYR A 100 1.37 0.65 1.20
CA TYR A 100 0.47 -0.19 0.42
C TYR A 100 0.58 -1.66 0.80
N THR A 101 -0.45 -2.45 0.48
CA THR A 101 -0.43 -3.90 0.65
C THR A 101 0.19 -4.59 -0.56
N VAL A 102 0.78 -5.76 -0.31
CA VAL A 102 1.25 -6.69 -1.34
C VAL A 102 0.67 -8.06 -1.04
N GLY A 103 -0.21 -8.57 -1.91
CA GLY A 103 -0.72 -9.94 -1.81
C GLY A 103 -2.23 -10.07 -1.76
N LEU A 104 -2.97 -8.98 -1.61
CA LEU A 104 -4.44 -9.01 -1.70
C LEU A 104 -4.89 -9.45 -3.11
N THR A 105 -4.10 -9.09 -4.13
CA THR A 105 -4.28 -9.54 -5.52
C THR A 105 -4.33 -11.07 -5.62
N ARG A 106 -3.53 -11.79 -4.81
CA ARG A 106 -3.52 -13.27 -4.79
C ARG A 106 -4.87 -13.86 -4.37
N ARG A 107 -5.67 -13.08 -3.64
CA ARG A 107 -6.99 -13.46 -3.13
C ARG A 107 -8.14 -12.85 -3.95
N GLY A 108 -7.84 -12.25 -5.11
CA GLY A 108 -8.83 -11.60 -5.96
C GLY A 108 -9.34 -10.27 -5.41
N LEU A 109 -8.62 -9.66 -4.47
CA LEU A 109 -8.95 -8.37 -3.87
C LEU A 109 -8.00 -7.28 -4.41
N PRO A 110 -8.46 -6.02 -4.51
CA PRO A 110 -7.58 -4.91 -4.84
C PRO A 110 -6.54 -4.71 -3.72
N GLU A 111 -5.33 -4.30 -4.09
CA GLU A 111 -4.36 -3.80 -3.11
C GLU A 111 -4.86 -2.49 -2.49
N LEU A 112 -4.48 -2.25 -1.24
CA LEU A 112 -4.88 -1.05 -0.50
C LEU A 112 -3.68 -0.12 -0.38
N VAL A 113 -3.91 1.19 -0.56
CA VAL A 113 -2.88 2.23 -0.41
C VAL A 113 -3.35 3.35 0.50
N VAL A 114 -2.44 3.93 1.27
CA VAL A 114 -2.65 5.11 2.12
C VAL A 114 -1.52 6.09 1.91
N THR A 115 -1.81 7.38 1.89
CA THR A 115 -0.81 8.45 1.73
C THR A 115 -0.87 9.41 2.92
N GLY A 116 0.24 10.09 3.22
CA GLY A 116 0.28 11.13 4.26
C GLY A 116 0.22 10.60 5.71
N LEU A 117 0.47 9.32 5.94
CA LEU A 117 0.50 8.71 7.28
C LEU A 117 1.92 8.26 7.65
N SER A 118 2.22 8.27 8.94
CA SER A 118 3.44 7.64 9.46
C SER A 118 3.41 6.12 9.25
N PRO A 119 4.57 5.44 9.22
CA PRO A 119 4.65 3.99 8.99
C PRO A 119 3.70 3.18 9.88
N ARG A 120 3.72 3.44 11.20
CA ARG A 120 2.86 2.75 12.18
C ARG A 120 1.37 3.00 11.94
N ARG A 121 0.98 4.22 11.57
CA ARG A 121 -0.43 4.57 11.30
C ARG A 121 -0.90 3.94 9.99
N GLY A 122 -0.08 4.03 8.93
CA GLY A 122 -0.38 3.43 7.63
C GLY A 122 -0.52 1.91 7.72
N GLN A 123 0.44 1.23 8.36
CA GLN A 123 0.38 -0.22 8.58
C GLN A 123 -0.84 -0.65 9.38
N ARG A 124 -1.17 0.05 10.48
CA ARG A 124 -2.37 -0.25 11.27
C ARG A 124 -3.63 -0.14 10.42
N LEU A 125 -3.77 0.96 9.68
CA LEU A 125 -4.96 1.24 8.87
C LEU A 125 -5.13 0.19 7.76
N LEU A 126 -4.05 -0.12 7.03
CA LEU A 126 -4.05 -1.12 5.97
C LEU A 126 -4.37 -2.52 6.51
N ASN A 127 -3.81 -2.91 7.66
CA ASN A 127 -4.10 -4.23 8.25
C ASN A 127 -5.56 -4.38 8.67
N ILE A 128 -6.17 -3.32 9.22
CA ILE A 128 -7.58 -3.33 9.59
C ILE A 128 -8.45 -3.44 8.33
N ALA A 129 -8.18 -2.63 7.32
CA ALA A 129 -8.94 -2.63 6.07
C ALA A 129 -8.79 -3.94 5.29
N ALA A 130 -7.57 -4.50 5.21
CA ALA A 130 -7.32 -5.79 4.58
C ALA A 130 -8.09 -6.93 5.26
N ARG A 131 -8.13 -6.95 6.61
CA ARG A 131 -8.95 -7.93 7.36
C ARG A 131 -10.44 -7.81 7.07
N ARG A 132 -10.96 -6.58 6.95
CA ARG A 132 -12.37 -6.32 6.59
C ARG A 132 -12.68 -6.81 5.18
N ALA A 133 -11.83 -6.49 4.21
CA ALA A 133 -11.99 -6.95 2.83
C ALA A 133 -12.01 -8.50 2.74
N LEU A 134 -11.20 -9.18 3.55
CA LEU A 134 -11.16 -10.65 3.58
C LEU A 134 -12.42 -11.32 4.15
N VAL A 135 -13.17 -10.66 5.03
CA VAL A 135 -14.44 -11.18 5.57
C VAL A 135 -15.65 -10.76 4.74
N GLY A 136 -15.43 -10.19 3.55
CA GLY A 136 -16.49 -9.82 2.60
C GLY A 136 -17.03 -8.40 2.77
N ASP A 137 -16.41 -7.56 3.60
CA ASP A 137 -16.76 -6.15 3.68
C ASP A 137 -16.16 -5.41 2.46
N LEU A 138 -16.96 -5.34 1.40
CA LEU A 138 -16.52 -4.83 0.10
C LEU A 138 -16.19 -3.34 0.18
N LEU A 139 -14.89 -3.04 0.15
CA LEU A 139 -14.39 -1.71 -0.10
C LEU A 139 -14.65 -1.36 -1.58
N THR A 140 -15.67 -0.54 -1.84
CA THR A 140 -16.06 -0.09 -3.18
C THR A 140 -15.71 1.38 -3.37
N PRO A 141 -15.27 1.84 -4.56
CA PRO A 141 -14.97 3.26 -4.76
C PRO A 141 -16.14 4.18 -4.38
N GLY A 142 -15.86 5.22 -3.58
CA GLY A 142 -16.83 6.17 -3.02
C GLY A 142 -17.43 5.76 -1.67
N MET A 143 -17.17 4.54 -1.19
CA MET A 143 -17.64 4.10 0.13
C MET A 143 -16.92 4.87 1.24
N GLN A 144 -17.70 5.47 2.14
CA GLN A 144 -17.19 6.03 3.38
C GLN A 144 -17.42 5.06 4.52
N THR A 145 -16.39 4.78 5.32
CA THR A 145 -16.52 3.90 6.48
C THR A 145 -15.57 4.32 7.59
N THR A 146 -15.99 4.14 8.83
CA THR A 146 -15.10 4.31 9.99
C THR A 146 -14.38 2.99 10.22
N LEU A 147 -13.05 3.03 10.20
CA LEU A 147 -12.24 1.87 10.58
C LEU A 147 -12.13 1.80 12.11
N PRO A 148 -12.21 0.61 12.74
CA PRO A 148 -12.07 0.47 14.19
C PRO A 148 -10.83 1.18 14.73
N ALA A 149 -11.00 2.09 15.71
CA ALA A 149 -9.92 2.90 16.27
C ALA A 149 -9.07 3.66 15.21
N GLY A 150 -9.69 4.02 14.09
CA GLY A 150 -9.07 4.73 12.98
C GLY A 150 -9.89 5.94 12.52
N PRO A 151 -9.36 6.71 11.56
CA PRO A 151 -10.09 7.82 10.96
C PRO A 151 -11.30 7.32 10.16
N LEU A 152 -12.23 8.23 9.87
CA LEU A 152 -13.17 8.05 8.77
C LEU A 152 -12.36 7.97 7.47
N VAL A 153 -12.65 6.97 6.63
CA VAL A 153 -11.99 6.81 5.34
C VAL A 153 -12.99 6.78 4.20
N GLU A 154 -12.59 7.29 3.05
CA GLU A 154 -13.27 7.13 1.77
C GLU A 154 -12.36 6.32 0.83
N THR A 155 -12.92 5.28 0.22
CA THR A 155 -12.21 4.46 -0.76
C THR A 155 -12.22 5.14 -2.12
N VAL A 156 -11.04 5.35 -2.72
CA VAL A 156 -10.89 5.93 -4.06
C VAL A 156 -10.18 4.93 -4.96
N GLN A 157 -10.69 4.74 -6.19
CA GLN A 157 -10.02 3.89 -7.17
C GLN A 157 -8.68 4.53 -7.56
N VAL A 158 -7.59 3.77 -7.45
CA VAL A 158 -6.27 4.22 -7.94
C VAL A 158 -6.25 4.08 -9.45
N THR A 159 -5.93 5.16 -10.17
CA THR A 159 -5.93 5.18 -11.64
C THR A 159 -4.73 4.45 -12.22
N HIS A 160 -3.55 4.61 -11.61
CA HIS A 160 -2.27 4.05 -12.07
C HIS A 160 -1.55 3.32 -10.92
N PRO A 161 -1.95 2.07 -10.59
CA PRO A 161 -1.30 1.29 -9.54
C PRO A 161 0.20 1.07 -9.81
N ASP A 162 0.59 0.97 -11.08
CA ASP A 162 1.95 0.82 -11.57
C ASP A 162 2.89 1.99 -11.22
N ALA A 163 2.34 3.18 -10.99
CA ALA A 163 3.12 4.35 -10.57
C ALA A 163 3.53 4.33 -9.09
N HIS A 164 2.96 3.43 -8.27
CA HIS A 164 3.12 3.47 -6.81
C HIS A 164 3.39 2.11 -6.16
N LEU A 165 2.76 1.02 -6.64
CA LEU A 165 2.76 -0.28 -5.99
C LEU A 165 3.84 -1.22 -6.55
N TYR A 166 5.10 -0.76 -6.54
CA TYR A 166 6.22 -1.43 -7.23
C TYR A 166 6.35 -2.93 -6.93
N CYS A 167 6.30 -3.32 -5.65
CA CYS A 167 6.43 -4.74 -5.26
C CYS A 167 5.24 -5.58 -5.74
N ALA A 168 4.00 -5.06 -5.61
CA ALA A 168 2.82 -5.76 -6.09
C ALA A 168 2.86 -5.95 -7.61
N ILE A 169 3.30 -4.94 -8.35
CA ILE A 169 3.40 -4.97 -9.81
C ILE A 169 4.53 -5.89 -10.28
N ALA A 170 5.66 -5.92 -9.56
CA ALA A 170 6.73 -6.86 -9.82
C ALA A 170 6.26 -8.33 -9.64
N ILE A 171 5.46 -8.60 -8.60
CA ILE A 171 4.99 -9.96 -8.27
C ILE A 171 3.80 -10.40 -9.15
N PHE A 172 2.78 -9.54 -9.31
CA PHE A 172 1.49 -9.89 -9.92
C PHE A 172 1.25 -9.28 -11.31
N GLY A 173 2.06 -8.31 -11.73
CA GLY A 173 1.93 -7.66 -13.03
C GLY A 173 0.68 -6.84 -13.20
N ASP A 174 0.09 -6.90 -14.40
CA ASP A 174 -1.10 -6.16 -14.82
C ASP A 174 -2.39 -6.59 -14.11
N LYS A 175 -2.36 -7.64 -13.29
CA LYS A 175 -3.49 -8.10 -12.48
C LYS A 175 -3.77 -7.19 -11.27
N VAL A 176 -2.82 -6.32 -10.91
CA VAL A 176 -2.96 -5.45 -9.74
C VAL A 176 -4.00 -4.37 -10.03
N THR A 177 -5.08 -4.39 -9.26
CA THR A 177 -5.96 -3.24 -9.06
C THR A 177 -5.72 -2.68 -7.66
N ALA A 178 -6.01 -1.39 -7.45
CA ALA A 178 -5.80 -0.78 -6.14
C ALA A 178 -6.88 0.21 -5.72
N LEU A 179 -7.11 0.28 -4.41
CA LEU A 179 -7.98 1.26 -3.76
C LEU A 179 -7.16 2.06 -2.75
N GLN A 180 -7.27 3.38 -2.83
CA GLN A 180 -6.74 4.27 -1.82
C GLN A 180 -7.75 4.42 -0.68
N LEU A 181 -7.30 4.28 0.56
CA LEU A 181 -8.05 4.68 1.74
C LEU A 181 -7.72 6.13 2.05
N VAL A 182 -8.55 7.05 1.56
CA VAL A 182 -8.40 8.48 1.81
C VAL A 182 -8.93 8.76 3.21
N TRP A 183 -8.10 9.24 4.13
CA TRP A 183 -8.53 9.52 5.51
C TRP A 183 -9.03 10.95 5.70
N ALA A 184 -10.04 11.11 6.56
CA ALA A 184 -10.44 12.40 7.08
C ALA A 184 -9.61 12.78 8.32
N ASP A 185 -9.34 14.08 8.51
CA ASP A 185 -8.61 14.56 9.67
C ASP A 185 -9.43 14.44 10.97
N ARG A 186 -8.82 14.78 12.11
CA ARG A 186 -9.47 14.71 13.44
C ARG A 186 -10.74 15.57 13.55
N ARG A 187 -10.98 16.52 12.64
CA ARG A 187 -12.19 17.35 12.57
C ARG A 187 -13.19 16.85 11.51
N GLY A 188 -12.97 15.68 10.93
CA GLY A 188 -13.86 15.07 9.93
C GLY A 188 -13.73 15.69 8.53
N ARG A 189 -12.63 16.42 8.26
CA ARG A 189 -12.42 17.09 6.98
C ARG A 189 -11.61 16.22 6.04
N TRP A 190 -11.88 16.36 4.75
CA TRP A 190 -11.29 15.55 3.69
C TRP A 190 -10.23 16.31 2.91
N PRO A 191 -9.32 15.65 2.17
CA PRO A 191 -8.25 16.33 1.41
C PRO A 191 -8.72 17.38 0.39
N TRP A 192 -9.99 17.30 -0.03
CA TRP A 192 -10.61 18.30 -0.91
C TRP A 192 -11.20 19.51 -0.18
N ALA A 193 -11.11 19.56 1.15
CA ALA A 193 -11.41 20.75 1.94
C ALA A 193 -10.13 21.57 2.15
N ALA A 194 -10.22 22.90 1.98
CA ALA A 194 -9.07 23.80 2.05
C ALA A 194 -8.37 23.79 3.43
N ASP A 195 -9.11 23.47 4.50
CA ASP A 195 -8.64 23.45 5.88
C ASP A 195 -8.27 22.04 6.38
N PHE A 196 -8.22 21.06 5.48
CA PHE A 196 -7.75 19.70 5.76
C PHE A 196 -6.35 19.69 6.38
N ASP A 197 -6.22 19.00 7.52
CA ASP A 197 -4.96 18.89 8.25
C ASP A 197 -4.27 20.25 8.45
N GLU A 198 -5.06 21.25 8.87
CA GLU A 198 -4.60 22.62 9.09
C GLU A 198 -4.04 23.29 7.83
N GLY A 199 -4.50 22.86 6.66
CA GLY A 199 -4.06 23.36 5.35
C GLY A 199 -2.74 22.78 4.87
N ARG A 200 -2.17 21.78 5.56
CA ARG A 200 -0.88 21.18 5.19
C ARG A 200 -0.93 20.38 3.88
N GLY A 201 -2.10 19.96 3.41
CA GLY A 201 -2.25 19.23 2.15
C GLY A 201 -1.47 17.91 2.13
N THR A 202 -1.40 17.22 3.26
CA THR A 202 -0.51 16.06 3.48
C THR A 202 -0.89 14.80 2.73
N GLN A 203 -2.08 14.74 2.13
CA GLN A 203 -2.63 13.53 1.54
C GLN A 203 -2.94 13.70 0.04
N PRO A 204 -2.01 13.33 -0.84
CA PRO A 204 -2.29 13.17 -2.27
C PRO A 204 -3.36 12.10 -2.51
N VAL A 205 -4.33 12.39 -3.38
CA VAL A 205 -5.33 11.42 -3.85
C VAL A 205 -4.91 10.90 -5.23
N LEU A 206 -4.76 9.58 -5.35
CA LEU A 206 -4.14 8.86 -6.48
C LEU A 206 -5.15 8.45 -7.57
N GLY A 207 -6.31 9.10 -7.59
CA GLY A 207 -7.35 8.81 -8.57
C GLY A 207 -8.53 9.75 -8.48
N MET A 208 -9.54 9.48 -9.31
CA MET A 208 -10.75 10.28 -9.34
C MET A 208 -11.72 9.82 -8.26
N ARG A 209 -12.20 10.77 -7.48
CA ARG A 209 -13.27 10.52 -6.52
C ARG A 209 -14.54 10.12 -7.25
N ALA A 210 -15.21 9.08 -6.78
CA ALA A 210 -16.54 8.76 -7.27
C ALA A 210 -17.49 9.92 -6.92
N THR A 211 -18.26 10.41 -7.88
CA THR A 211 -19.28 11.44 -7.62
C THR A 211 -20.23 10.89 -6.57
N ARG A 212 -20.29 11.53 -5.40
CA ARG A 212 -21.21 11.10 -4.35
C ARG A 212 -22.62 11.25 -4.91
N ARG A 213 -23.30 10.15 -5.24
CA ARG A 213 -24.75 10.22 -5.47
C ARG A 213 -25.32 10.69 -4.14
N SER A 214 -25.89 11.90 -4.12
CA SER A 214 -26.72 12.32 -3.00
C SER A 214 -27.77 11.23 -2.80
N ALA A 215 -27.73 10.58 -1.65
CA ALA A 215 -28.88 9.85 -1.13
C ALA A 215 -30.01 10.85 -0.83
#